data_AF-A0A3D4YKK0-F1
#
_entry.id   AF-A0A3D4YKK0-F1
#
_cell.length_a   1.000
_cell.length_b   1.000
_cell.length_c   1.000
_cell.angle_alpha   90.00
_cell.angle_beta   90.00
_cell.angle_gamma   90.00
#
_symmetry.space_group_name_H-M   'P 1'
#
loop_
_entity.id
_entity.type
_entity.pdbx_description
1 polymer ?
#
loop_
_entity_poly.entity_id
_entity_poly.type
_entity_poly.pdbx_seq_one_letter_code
_entity_poly.pdbx_strand_id
1 'polypeptide(L)'
;LFGLDDTRQGIVHVIGPEQGLTQPGMTIVCGDSHTSTHGAFGALAFGIGTSEVGYVLATQTLLQRKPRNMELRIDGVLPRGVTAKDIILAVIAKIGIGGATGNVLEYSGSAIRSLGMEERMTICNMSIEEGGRAGLIAPDE
;
A
#
# COMPACT_ATOMS: atom_id res chain seq x y z
N LEU A 1 19.54 -6.56 12.62
CA LEU A 1 18.52 -6.93 11.62
C LEU A 1 18.93 -8.28 11.03
N PHE A 2 17.97 -9.12 10.66
CA PHE A 2 18.18 -10.52 10.27
C PHE A 2 19.24 -10.71 9.19
N GLY A 3 20.04 -11.77 9.31
CA GLY A 3 21.02 -12.16 8.29
C GLY A 3 20.33 -12.75 7.05
N LEU A 4 21.11 -12.93 5.97
CA LEU A 4 20.61 -13.53 4.73
C LEU A 4 20.07 -14.96 4.93
N ASP A 5 20.60 -15.68 5.91
CA ASP A 5 20.21 -17.07 6.22
C ASP A 5 19.11 -17.19 7.29
N ASP A 6 18.49 -16.07 7.70
CA ASP A 6 17.42 -16.11 8.70
C ASP A 6 16.15 -16.76 8.12
N THR A 7 15.53 -17.65 8.87
CA THR A 7 14.34 -18.38 8.42
C THR A 7 13.11 -17.50 8.24
N ARG A 8 13.13 -16.27 8.76
CA ARG A 8 12.05 -15.27 8.59
C ARG A 8 12.22 -14.41 7.34
N GLN A 9 13.23 -14.68 6.51
CA GLN A 9 13.34 -14.06 5.19
C GLN A 9 12.14 -14.44 4.31
N GLY A 10 11.74 -13.54 3.44
CA GLY A 10 10.55 -13.71 2.61
C GLY A 10 10.36 -12.51 1.68
N ILE A 11 9.14 -12.37 1.14
CA ILE A 11 8.80 -11.24 0.28
C ILE A 11 8.78 -9.96 1.12
N VAL A 12 9.46 -8.91 0.66
CA VAL A 12 9.75 -7.68 1.43
C VAL A 12 8.51 -7.05 2.10
N HIS A 13 7.36 -7.03 1.44
CA HIS A 13 6.13 -6.43 1.97
C HIS A 13 5.25 -7.40 2.76
N VAL A 14 5.67 -8.67 2.88
CA VAL A 14 5.04 -9.69 3.73
C VAL A 14 5.77 -9.78 5.07
N ILE A 15 7.10 -9.79 5.05
CA ILE A 15 7.92 -9.91 6.26
C ILE A 15 7.72 -8.76 7.25
N GLY A 16 7.49 -7.54 6.76
CA GLY A 16 7.30 -6.36 7.61
C GLY A 16 6.06 -6.51 8.50
N PRO A 17 4.87 -6.72 7.91
CA PRO A 17 3.65 -7.00 8.67
C PRO A 17 3.72 -8.24 9.56
N GLU A 18 4.23 -9.37 9.06
CA GLU A 18 4.33 -10.62 9.83
C GLU A 18 5.15 -10.46 11.13
N GLN A 19 6.12 -9.55 11.12
CA GLN A 19 6.97 -9.26 12.27
C GLN A 19 6.49 -8.06 13.10
N GLY A 20 5.32 -7.49 12.78
CA GLY A 20 4.75 -6.35 13.48
C GLY A 20 5.48 -5.02 13.23
N LEU A 21 6.33 -4.94 12.20
CA LEU A 21 7.08 -3.72 11.84
C LEU A 21 6.23 -2.72 11.05
N THR A 22 5.04 -3.14 10.61
CA THR A 22 4.06 -2.29 9.93
C THR A 22 2.92 -2.01 10.90
N GLN A 23 2.76 -0.76 11.30
CA GLN A 23 1.71 -0.35 12.23
C GLN A 23 0.94 0.88 11.70
N PRO A 24 -0.33 1.03 12.11
CA PRO A 24 -1.12 2.22 11.80
C PRO A 24 -0.42 3.53 12.14
N GLY A 25 -0.59 4.53 11.27
CA GLY A 25 -0.05 5.88 11.47
C GLY A 25 1.45 6.03 11.22
N MET A 26 2.17 4.95 10.87
CA MET A 26 3.57 5.03 10.47
C MET A 26 3.75 5.67 9.09
N THR A 27 4.92 6.28 8.88
CA THR A 27 5.44 6.55 7.53
C THR A 27 6.49 5.50 7.20
N ILE A 28 6.30 4.75 6.12
CA ILE A 28 7.16 3.63 5.75
C ILE A 28 7.70 3.86 4.34
N VAL A 29 9.02 3.76 4.18
CA VAL A 29 9.67 3.89 2.88
C VAL A 29 10.65 2.75 2.67
N CYS A 30 10.72 2.25 1.44
CA CYS A 30 11.65 1.21 1.02
C CYS A 30 12.11 1.49 -0.41
N GLY A 31 13.23 0.89 -0.81
CA GLY A 31 13.75 0.94 -2.17
C GLY A 31 12.94 0.15 -3.20
N ASP A 32 11.73 -0.31 -2.84
CA ASP A 32 10.82 -1.08 -3.67
C ASP A 32 9.56 -0.25 -4.00
N SER A 33 9.07 -0.35 -5.24
CA SER A 33 7.90 0.42 -5.70
C SER A 33 6.62 0.07 -4.97
N HIS A 34 6.45 -1.20 -4.58
CA HIS A 34 5.23 -1.76 -4.02
C HIS A 34 5.16 -1.62 -2.49
N THR A 35 6.02 -0.77 -1.91
CA THR A 35 5.92 -0.33 -0.51
C THR A 35 4.53 0.19 -0.16
N SER A 36 3.74 0.61 -1.15
CA SER A 36 2.32 0.92 -1.00
C SER A 36 1.49 -0.18 -0.34
N THR A 37 1.90 -1.45 -0.40
CA THR A 37 1.21 -2.58 0.28
C THR A 37 0.97 -2.33 1.76
N HIS A 38 1.91 -1.68 2.45
CA HIS A 38 1.80 -1.38 3.88
C HIS A 38 0.67 -0.37 4.19
N GLY A 39 0.16 0.31 3.15
CA GLY A 39 -1.05 1.13 3.21
C GLY A 39 -2.30 0.42 3.70
N ALA A 40 -2.36 -0.91 3.54
CA ALA A 40 -3.45 -1.74 4.04
C ALA A 40 -3.60 -1.67 5.57
N PHE A 41 -2.54 -1.27 6.28
CA PHE A 41 -2.49 -1.13 7.73
C PHE A 41 -2.73 0.32 8.19
N GLY A 42 -3.16 1.22 7.30
CA GLY A 42 -3.27 2.65 7.60
C GLY A 42 -1.93 3.35 7.80
N ALA A 43 -0.86 2.83 7.20
CA ALA A 43 0.46 3.48 7.15
C ALA A 43 0.62 4.27 5.84
N LEU A 44 1.20 5.47 5.91
CA LEU A 44 1.60 6.18 4.70
C LEU A 44 2.88 5.55 4.15
N ALA A 45 2.75 4.67 3.16
CA ALA A 45 3.85 3.85 2.68
C ALA A 45 4.11 3.99 1.18
N PHE A 46 5.35 4.25 0.79
CA PHE A 46 5.71 4.49 -0.62
C PHE A 46 7.17 4.19 -0.94
N GLY A 47 7.41 3.80 -2.20
CA GLY A 47 8.73 3.53 -2.72
C GLY A 47 9.58 4.79 -2.94
N ILE A 48 10.88 4.67 -2.70
CA ILE A 48 11.88 5.75 -2.84
C ILE A 48 13.13 5.25 -3.58
N GLY A 49 13.90 6.16 -4.15
CA GLY A 49 15.15 5.82 -4.86
C GLY A 49 16.31 5.52 -3.92
N THR A 50 17.36 4.86 -4.43
CA THR A 50 18.55 4.46 -3.64
C THR A 50 19.22 5.63 -2.91
N SER A 51 19.34 6.80 -3.54
CA SER A 51 19.89 8.00 -2.90
C SER A 51 19.01 8.48 -1.74
N GLU A 52 17.69 8.40 -1.89
CA GLU A 52 16.72 8.74 -0.84
C GLU A 52 16.81 7.76 0.34
N VAL A 53 17.01 6.46 0.07
CA VAL A 53 17.27 5.46 1.13
C VAL A 53 18.49 5.86 1.95
N GLY A 54 19.57 6.29 1.30
CA GLY A 54 20.77 6.80 1.98
C GLY A 54 20.46 7.98 2.90
N TYR A 55 19.65 8.95 2.44
CA TYR A 55 19.22 10.08 3.27
C TYR A 55 18.36 9.63 4.46
N VAL A 56 17.37 8.76 4.24
CA VAL A 56 16.51 8.26 5.32
C VAL A 56 17.34 7.52 6.37
N LEU A 57 18.31 6.69 5.97
CA LEU A 57 19.20 6.01 6.91
C LEU A 57 20.06 7.00 7.71
N ALA A 58 20.47 8.13 7.11
CA ALA A 58 21.29 9.13 7.78
C ALA A 58 20.50 10.07 8.70
N THR A 59 19.28 10.48 8.32
CA THR A 59 18.57 11.59 8.97
C THR A 59 17.17 11.24 9.46
N GLN A 60 16.63 10.08 9.08
CA GLN A 60 15.22 9.70 9.29
C GLN A 60 14.22 10.74 8.75
N THR A 61 14.64 11.52 7.75
CA THR A 61 13.81 12.54 7.10
C THR A 61 13.91 12.44 5.60
N LEU A 62 12.84 12.82 4.91
CA LEU A 62 12.76 12.82 3.46
C LEU A 62 11.96 14.02 2.98
N LEU A 63 12.55 14.80 2.06
CA LEU A 63 11.83 15.89 1.41
C LEU A 63 10.80 15.28 0.45
N GLN A 64 9.52 15.58 0.65
CA GLN A 64 8.43 15.10 -0.19
C GLN A 64 7.52 16.26 -0.59
N ARG A 65 7.01 16.21 -1.82
CA ARG A 65 5.89 17.08 -2.24
C ARG A 65 4.61 16.44 -1.77
N LYS A 66 3.75 17.21 -1.10
CA LYS A 66 2.47 16.70 -0.59
C LYS A 66 1.58 16.26 -1.76
N PRO A 67 1.24 14.95 -1.87
CA PRO A 67 0.30 14.48 -2.86
C PRO A 67 -1.13 14.94 -2.53
N ARG A 68 -2.00 14.95 -3.53
CA ARG A 68 -3.44 15.16 -3.31
C ARG A 68 -4.08 13.86 -2.78
N ASN A 69 -5.27 13.96 -2.22
CA ASN A 69 -6.02 12.78 -1.80
C ASN A 69 -7.05 12.45 -2.89
N MET A 70 -7.17 11.16 -3.21
CA MET A 70 -8.20 10.63 -4.10
C MET A 70 -8.91 9.49 -3.38
N GLU A 71 -10.19 9.67 -3.10
CA GLU A 71 -11.02 8.61 -2.54
C GLU A 71 -11.51 7.68 -3.64
N LEU A 72 -11.29 6.38 -3.43
CA LEU A 72 -11.84 5.29 -4.21
C LEU A 72 -12.85 4.55 -3.35
N ARG A 73 -14.10 4.96 -3.45
CA ARG A 73 -15.20 4.39 -2.67
C ARG A 73 -15.84 3.20 -3.39
N ILE A 74 -15.74 2.01 -2.79
CA ILE A 74 -16.31 0.76 -3.30
C ILE A 74 -17.34 0.23 -2.30
N ASP A 75 -18.60 0.25 -2.70
CA ASP A 75 -19.74 -0.19 -1.89
C ASP A 75 -20.41 -1.45 -2.48
N GLY A 76 -21.00 -2.26 -1.61
CA GLY A 76 -21.72 -3.48 -1.96
C GLY A 76 -21.08 -4.74 -1.40
N VAL A 77 -21.63 -5.89 -1.80
CA VAL A 77 -21.15 -7.23 -1.42
C VAL A 77 -20.56 -7.89 -2.66
N LEU A 78 -19.38 -8.49 -2.50
CA LEU A 78 -18.74 -9.21 -3.59
C LEU A 78 -19.56 -10.44 -3.99
N PRO A 79 -19.88 -10.61 -5.29
CA PRO A 79 -20.48 -11.84 -5.77
C PRO A 79 -19.58 -13.05 -5.48
N ARG A 80 -20.18 -14.24 -5.40
CA ARG A 80 -19.43 -15.49 -5.18
C ARG A 80 -18.34 -15.65 -6.25
N GLY A 81 -17.10 -15.86 -5.80
CA GLY A 81 -15.94 -16.06 -6.66
C GLY A 81 -15.24 -14.77 -7.09
N VAL A 82 -15.76 -13.59 -6.71
CA VAL A 82 -15.09 -12.30 -6.90
C VAL A 82 -14.25 -12.00 -5.66
N THR A 83 -13.03 -11.51 -5.89
CA THR A 83 -12.01 -11.30 -4.86
C THR A 83 -11.54 -9.84 -4.85
N ALA A 84 -10.73 -9.48 -3.86
CA ALA A 84 -10.04 -8.19 -3.80
C ALA A 84 -9.20 -7.89 -5.06
N LYS A 85 -8.63 -8.92 -5.68
CA LYS A 85 -7.87 -8.78 -6.93
C LYS A 85 -8.77 -8.29 -8.07
N ASP A 86 -10.01 -8.78 -8.14
CA ASP A 86 -10.97 -8.35 -9.16
C ASP A 86 -11.41 -6.89 -8.93
N ILE A 87 -11.56 -6.47 -7.66
CA ILE A 87 -11.83 -5.06 -7.33
C ILE A 87 -10.74 -4.16 -7.90
N ILE A 88 -9.48 -4.40 -7.52
CA ILE A 88 -8.41 -3.48 -7.89
C ILE A 88 -8.13 -3.49 -9.40
N LEU A 89 -8.24 -4.64 -10.06
CA LEU A 89 -8.18 -4.72 -11.51
C LEU A 89 -9.31 -3.95 -12.19
N ALA A 90 -10.54 -4.00 -11.65
CA ALA A 90 -11.66 -3.21 -12.17
C ALA A 90 -11.46 -1.71 -11.95
N VAL A 91 -10.87 -1.30 -10.84
CA VAL A 91 -10.48 0.11 -10.58
C VAL A 91 -9.44 0.57 -11.60
N ILE A 92 -8.34 -0.17 -11.76
CA ILE A 92 -7.28 0.12 -12.73
C ILE A 92 -7.84 0.21 -14.15
N ALA A 93 -8.71 -0.73 -14.54
CA ALA A 93 -9.35 -0.71 -15.85
C ALA A 93 -10.22 0.55 -16.07
N LYS A 94 -10.82 1.09 -15.01
CA LYS A 94 -11.69 2.27 -15.07
C LYS A 94 -10.93 3.59 -15.11
N ILE A 95 -9.87 3.73 -14.32
CA ILE A 95 -9.10 5.00 -14.22
C ILE A 95 -7.87 5.03 -15.14
N GLY A 96 -7.45 3.86 -15.63
CA GLY A 96 -6.32 3.70 -16.53
C GLY A 96 -4.96 3.75 -15.83
N ILE A 97 -3.93 3.35 -16.59
CA ILE A 97 -2.53 3.44 -16.16
C ILE A 97 -2.17 4.93 -16.02
N GLY A 98 -1.91 5.36 -14.79
CA GLY A 98 -1.62 6.77 -14.47
C GLY A 98 -2.83 7.62 -14.06
N GLY A 99 -4.04 7.05 -13.97
CA GLY A 99 -5.25 7.77 -13.55
C GLY A 99 -5.16 8.39 -12.15
N ALA A 100 -4.26 7.88 -11.31
CA ALA A 100 -4.02 8.34 -9.94
C ALA A 100 -2.75 9.20 -9.78
N THR A 101 -2.07 9.56 -10.86
CA THR A 101 -0.78 10.30 -10.81
C THR A 101 -0.85 11.54 -9.93
N GLY A 102 0.06 11.63 -8.95
CA GLY A 102 0.14 12.76 -8.01
C GLY A 102 -0.82 12.68 -6.83
N ASN A 103 -1.51 11.56 -6.64
CA ASN A 103 -2.44 11.34 -5.53
C ASN A 103 -1.98 10.20 -4.61
N VAL A 104 -2.41 10.26 -3.35
CA VAL A 104 -2.55 9.09 -2.47
C VAL A 104 -3.98 8.61 -2.59
N LEU A 105 -4.14 7.30 -2.74
CA LEU A 105 -5.41 6.64 -2.92
C LEU A 105 -5.94 6.17 -1.57
N GLU A 106 -7.13 6.63 -1.20
CA GLU A 106 -7.85 6.14 -0.03
C GLU A 106 -8.93 5.17 -0.50
N TYR A 107 -8.78 3.88 -0.21
CA TYR A 107 -9.79 2.87 -0.53
C TYR A 107 -10.79 2.80 0.62
N SER A 108 -12.05 3.11 0.32
CA SER A 108 -13.12 3.23 1.30
C SER A 108 -14.37 2.46 0.86
N GLY A 109 -15.38 2.41 1.73
CA GLY A 109 -16.68 1.82 1.42
C GLY A 109 -16.89 0.43 2.02
N SER A 110 -18.12 -0.05 1.90
CA SER A 110 -18.59 -1.29 2.54
C SER A 110 -17.88 -2.53 2.01
N ALA A 111 -17.54 -2.58 0.72
CA ALA A 111 -16.80 -3.70 0.15
C ALA A 111 -15.38 -3.78 0.75
N ILE A 112 -14.68 -2.65 0.83
CA ILE A 112 -13.32 -2.58 1.39
C ILE A 112 -13.29 -2.98 2.87
N ARG A 113 -14.25 -2.49 3.67
CA ARG A 113 -14.36 -2.88 5.09
C ARG A 113 -14.62 -4.37 5.29
N SER A 114 -15.30 -5.03 4.34
CA SER A 114 -15.58 -6.47 4.42
C SER A 114 -14.39 -7.38 4.09
N LEU A 115 -13.28 -6.82 3.58
CA LEU A 115 -12.09 -7.56 3.19
C LEU A 115 -11.23 -7.94 4.39
N GLY A 116 -10.64 -9.13 4.33
CA GLY A 116 -9.56 -9.55 5.22
C GLY A 116 -8.25 -8.79 4.99
N MET A 117 -7.26 -8.99 5.85
CA MET A 117 -6.00 -8.24 5.77
C MET A 117 -5.20 -8.57 4.50
N GLU A 118 -5.12 -9.83 4.08
CA GLU A 118 -4.43 -10.22 2.84
C GLU A 118 -5.10 -9.62 1.59
N GLU A 119 -6.42 -9.45 1.64
CA GLU A 119 -7.20 -8.85 0.57
C GLU A 119 -6.96 -7.34 0.48
N ARG A 120 -6.90 -6.66 1.63
CA ARG A 120 -6.53 -5.24 1.70
C ARG A 120 -5.10 -5.01 1.22
N MET A 121 -4.17 -5.88 1.61
CA MET A 121 -2.79 -5.86 1.11
C MET A 121 -2.74 -6.03 -0.40
N THR A 122 -3.58 -6.89 -0.97
CA THR A 122 -3.69 -7.08 -2.43
C THR A 122 -4.10 -5.78 -3.13
N ILE A 123 -5.06 -5.04 -2.57
CA ILE A 123 -5.49 -3.75 -3.12
C ILE A 123 -4.38 -2.71 -3.04
N CYS A 124 -3.80 -2.48 -1.85
CA CYS A 124 -2.78 -1.44 -1.67
C CYS A 124 -1.46 -1.77 -2.38
N ASN A 125 -1.16 -3.06 -2.58
CA ASN A 125 -0.02 -3.47 -3.40
C ASN A 125 -0.14 -2.90 -4.82
N MET A 126 -1.34 -2.93 -5.39
CA MET A 126 -1.53 -2.53 -6.78
C MET A 126 -1.77 -1.02 -6.99
N SER A 127 -1.68 -0.20 -5.95
CA SER A 127 -1.90 1.26 -6.06
C SER A 127 -0.93 1.97 -7.01
N ILE A 128 0.24 1.37 -7.25
CA ILE A 128 1.27 1.94 -8.12
C ILE A 128 0.94 1.72 -9.61
N GLU A 129 0.15 0.70 -9.95
CA GLU A 129 -0.25 0.35 -11.31
C GLU A 129 -1.17 1.41 -11.94
N GLU A 130 -2.03 2.05 -11.15
CA GLU A 130 -2.78 3.25 -11.57
C GLU A 130 -1.99 4.57 -11.40
N GLY A 131 -0.71 4.51 -11.00
CA GLY A 131 0.17 5.68 -10.82
C GLY A 131 -0.01 6.40 -9.48
N GLY A 132 -0.66 5.78 -8.50
CA GLY A 132 -0.80 6.33 -7.15
C GLY A 132 0.56 6.41 -6.45
N ARG A 133 0.75 7.44 -5.61
CA ARG A 133 1.95 7.57 -4.77
C ARG A 133 1.96 6.55 -3.64
N ALA A 134 0.78 6.26 -3.10
CA ALA A 134 0.53 5.26 -2.07
C ALA A 134 -0.94 4.86 -2.10
N GLY A 135 -1.25 3.68 -1.56
CA GLY A 135 -2.60 3.28 -1.17
C GLY A 135 -2.77 3.42 0.33
N LEU A 136 -3.99 3.63 0.81
CA LEU A 136 -4.33 3.70 2.22
C LEU A 136 -5.71 3.08 2.46
N ILE A 137 -5.80 2.22 3.47
CA ILE A 137 -7.07 1.75 4.03
C ILE A 137 -7.05 2.14 5.51
N ALA A 138 -8.15 2.73 5.98
CA ALA A 138 -8.27 3.12 7.38
C ALA A 138 -8.20 1.87 8.28
N PRO A 139 -7.45 1.91 9.40
CA PRO A 139 -7.45 0.83 10.37
C PRO A 139 -8.84 0.63 10.99
N ASP A 140 -9.19 -0.62 11.23
CA ASP A 140 -10.35 -1.07 11.98
C ASP A 140 -9.96 -2.25 12.90
N GLU A 141 -10.95 -2.91 13.51
CA GLU A 141 -10.76 -4.01 14.48
C GLU A 141 -10.28 -5.31 13.85
#